data_AF-A0A6C0EWU5-F1
#
_entry.id   AF-A0A6C0EWU5-F1
#
_cell.length_a   1.000
_cell.length_b   1.000
_cell.length_c   1.000
_cell.angle_alpha   90.00
_cell.angle_beta   90.00
_cell.angle_gamma   90.00
#
_symmetry.space_group_name_H-M   'P 1'
#
loop_
_entity.id
_entity.type
_entity.pdbx_description
1 polymer ?
#
loop_
_entity_poly.entity_id
_entity_poly.type
_entity_poly.pdbx_seq_one_letter_code
_entity_poly.pdbx_strand_id
1 'polypeptide(L)'
;MNTPSYELTLAERDNYLVQIEAQIEAKRNLLLGKRKFLENTLKENQFLEGVKNDYHKYYDYIAKQKMDELRAMGILKQYTDDLIMSTQLTEQGIKQTKQDQQDIMNEMTKIKKALDEIVDPKSGQHM
;
A
#
# COMPACT_ATOMS: atom_id res chain seq x y z
N MET A 1 -38.20 51.44 34.80
CA MET A 1 -37.37 52.08 33.75
C MET A 1 -37.65 51.34 32.46
N ASN A 2 -38.26 52.02 31.49
CA ASN A 2 -38.56 51.47 30.16
C ASN A 2 -37.25 51.31 29.39
N THR A 3 -36.89 50.08 29.02
CA THR A 3 -35.89 49.83 27.99
C THR A 3 -36.43 50.39 26.68
N PRO A 4 -35.73 51.31 25.99
CA PRO A 4 -36.18 51.81 24.70
C PRO A 4 -36.14 50.63 23.72
N SER A 5 -37.33 50.20 23.30
CA SER A 5 -37.50 49.32 22.15
C SER A 5 -37.03 50.10 20.94
N TYR A 6 -35.83 49.80 20.44
CA TYR A 6 -35.34 50.38 19.19
C TYR A 6 -36.14 49.73 18.06
N GLU A 7 -37.34 50.25 17.79
CA GLU A 7 -38.15 49.80 16.67
C GLU A 7 -37.49 50.31 15.39
N LEU A 8 -36.78 49.40 14.72
CA LEU A 8 -36.30 49.63 13.35
C LEU A 8 -37.46 50.16 12.51
N THR A 9 -37.20 51.20 11.73
CA THR A 9 -38.16 51.72 10.74
C THR A 9 -38.46 50.65 9.70
N LEU A 10 -39.61 50.75 9.02
CA LEU A 10 -40.00 49.79 7.99
C LEU A 10 -38.89 49.58 6.94
N ALA A 11 -38.27 50.68 6.48
CA ALA A 11 -37.18 50.64 5.51
C ALA A 11 -35.91 49.93 6.04
N GLU A 12 -35.58 50.10 7.33
CA GLU A 12 -34.45 49.41 7.95
C GLU A 12 -34.71 47.90 8.12
N ARG A 13 -35.95 47.52 8.45
CA ARG A 13 -36.36 46.11 8.51
C ARG A 13 -36.30 45.46 7.13
N ASP A 14 -36.78 46.14 6.10
CA ASP A 14 -36.74 45.64 4.72
C ASP A 14 -35.29 45.45 4.24
N ASN A 15 -34.40 46.41 4.51
CA ASN A 15 -32.98 46.27 4.17
C ASN A 15 -32.32 45.11 4.92
N TYR A 16 -32.64 44.95 6.21
CA TYR A 16 -32.13 43.82 7.00
C TYR A 16 -32.61 42.46 6.48
N LEU A 17 -33.87 42.36 6.03
CA LEU A 17 -34.41 41.15 5.39
C LEU A 17 -33.67 40.82 4.09
N VAL A 18 -33.42 41.82 3.24
CA VAL A 18 -32.63 41.64 2.00
C VAL A 18 -31.22 41.13 2.32
N GLN A 19 -30.58 41.65 3.36
CA GLN A 19 -29.26 41.17 3.79
C GLN A 19 -29.30 39.74 4.31
N ILE A 20 -30.34 39.36 5.06
CA ILE A 20 -30.53 37.99 5.53
C ILE A 20 -30.72 37.04 4.34
N GLU A 21 -31.56 37.40 3.38
CA GLU A 21 -31.80 36.59 2.18
C GLU A 21 -30.51 36.37 1.39
N ALA A 22 -29.72 37.44 1.18
CA ALA A 22 -28.42 37.35 0.53
C ALA A 22 -27.45 36.43 1.29
N GLN A 23 -27.42 36.50 2.63
CA GLN A 23 -26.59 35.60 3.44
C GLN A 23 -27.06 34.15 3.40
N ILE A 24 -28.37 33.90 3.38
CA ILE A 24 -28.95 32.56 3.24
C ILE A 24 -28.53 31.97 1.90
N GLU A 25 -28.66 32.73 0.82
CA GLU A 25 -28.27 32.29 -0.51
C GLU A 25 -26.76 32.01 -0.60
N ALA A 26 -25.91 32.90 -0.07
CA ALA A 26 -24.47 32.71 -0.03
C ALA A 26 -24.08 31.43 0.74
N LYS A 27 -24.71 31.18 1.90
CA LYS A 27 -24.48 29.96 2.68
C LYS A 27 -24.96 28.71 1.94
N ARG A 28 -26.10 28.78 1.24
CA ARG A 28 -26.60 27.67 0.42
C ARG A 28 -25.62 27.31 -0.68
N ASN A 29 -25.12 28.31 -1.41
CA ASN A 29 -24.14 28.10 -2.48
C ASN A 29 -22.82 27.52 -1.94
N LEU A 30 -22.37 28.01 -0.78
CA LEU A 30 -21.20 27.46 -0.09
C LEU A 30 -21.38 25.98 0.27
N LEU A 31 -22.54 25.61 0.85
CA LEU A 31 -22.83 24.23 1.21
C LEU A 31 -22.90 23.30 0.00
N LEU A 32 -23.52 23.76 -1.10
CA LEU A 32 -23.54 23.02 -2.36
C LEU A 32 -22.13 22.80 -2.93
N GLY A 33 -21.28 23.83 -2.88
CA GLY A 33 -19.88 23.73 -3.27
C GLY A 33 -19.09 22.73 -2.42
N LYS A 34 -19.25 22.79 -1.09
CA LYS A 34 -18.61 21.85 -0.15
C LYS A 34 -19.06 20.41 -0.37
N ARG A 35 -20.35 20.19 -0.64
CA ARG A 35 -20.87 18.85 -0.97
C ARG A 35 -20.20 18.28 -2.22
N LYS A 36 -20.14 19.06 -3.30
CA LYS A 36 -19.49 18.63 -4.55
C LYS A 36 -18.00 18.34 -4.35
N PHE A 37 -17.31 19.17 -3.57
CA PHE A 37 -15.92 18.93 -3.21
C PHE A 37 -15.75 17.60 -2.47
N LEU A 38 -16.54 17.36 -1.42
CA LEU A 38 -16.50 16.11 -0.66
C LEU A 38 -16.79 14.88 -1.54
N GLU A 39 -17.78 14.96 -2.43
CA GLU A 39 -18.10 13.88 -3.37
C GLU A 39 -16.91 13.54 -4.28
N ASN A 40 -16.18 14.55 -4.75
CA ASN A 40 -15.00 14.34 -5.58
C ASN A 40 -13.84 13.75 -4.76
N THR A 41 -13.56 14.28 -3.57
CA THR A 41 -12.52 13.75 -2.68
C THR A 41 -12.80 12.31 -2.29
N LEU A 42 -14.07 11.94 -2.05
CA LEU A 42 -14.43 10.55 -1.78
C LEU A 42 -14.13 9.62 -2.96
N LYS A 43 -14.39 10.05 -4.20
CA LYS A 43 -14.05 9.27 -5.40
C LYS A 43 -12.54 9.10 -5.54
N GLU A 44 -11.77 10.17 -5.31
CA GLU A 44 -10.31 10.11 -5.33
C GLU A 44 -9.77 9.16 -4.26
N ASN A 45 -10.32 9.22 -3.04
CA ASN A 45 -9.94 8.30 -1.96
C ASN A 45 -10.27 6.85 -2.30
N GLN A 46 -11.43 6.57 -2.88
CA GLN A 46 -11.80 5.22 -3.33
C GLN A 46 -10.85 4.70 -4.41
N PHE A 47 -10.48 5.56 -5.36
CA PHE A 47 -9.48 5.24 -6.38
C PHE A 47 -8.12 4.91 -5.76
N LEU A 48 -7.63 5.76 -4.85
CA LEU A 48 -6.35 5.55 -4.17
C LEU A 48 -6.34 4.27 -3.31
N GLU A 49 -7.45 3.94 -2.65
CA GLU A 49 -7.58 2.68 -1.92
C GLU A 49 -7.55 1.48 -2.87
N GLY A 50 -8.16 1.60 -4.06
CA GLY A 50 -8.04 0.61 -5.14
C GLY A 50 -6.58 0.40 -5.57
N VAL A 51 -5.87 1.48 -5.88
CA VAL A 51 -4.45 1.46 -6.25
C VAL A 51 -3.61 0.80 -5.15
N LYS A 52 -3.76 1.22 -3.90
CA LYS A 52 -3.06 0.63 -2.75
C LYS A 52 -3.31 -0.87 -2.62
N ASN A 53 -4.57 -1.30 -2.78
CA ASN A 53 -4.92 -2.73 -2.72
C ASN A 53 -4.25 -3.53 -3.84
N ASP A 54 -4.16 -2.96 -5.04
CA ASP A 54 -3.49 -3.65 -6.15
C ASP A 54 -1.97 -3.76 -5.90
N TYR A 55 -1.32 -2.70 -5.40
CA TYR A 55 0.08 -2.79 -4.96
C TYR A 55 0.28 -3.88 -3.90
N HIS A 56 -0.62 -3.98 -2.92
CA HIS A 56 -0.55 -5.01 -1.89
C HIS A 56 -0.68 -6.42 -2.48
N LYS A 57 -1.62 -6.65 -3.41
CA LYS A 57 -1.75 -7.95 -4.10
C LYS A 57 -0.50 -8.31 -4.91
N TYR A 58 0.07 -7.36 -5.64
CA TYR A 58 1.30 -7.58 -6.40
C TYR A 58 2.45 -7.95 -5.49
N TYR A 59 2.57 -7.24 -4.37
CA TYR A 59 3.56 -7.51 -3.35
C TYR A 59 3.42 -8.92 -2.78
N ASP A 60 2.22 -9.30 -2.33
CA ASP A 60 1.95 -10.64 -1.79
C ASP A 60 2.25 -11.73 -2.83
N TYR A 61 1.91 -11.48 -4.09
CA TYR A 61 2.21 -12.39 -5.19
C TYR A 61 3.71 -12.59 -5.38
N ILE A 62 4.51 -11.52 -5.42
CA ILE A 62 5.97 -11.61 -5.57
C ILE A 62 6.59 -12.32 -4.37
N ALA A 63 6.16 -11.99 -3.15
CA ALA A 63 6.63 -12.66 -1.94
C ALA A 63 6.34 -14.17 -2.01
N LYS A 64 5.12 -14.55 -2.39
CA LYS A 64 4.74 -15.96 -2.57
C LYS A 64 5.60 -16.66 -3.62
N GLN A 65 5.80 -16.04 -4.79
CA GLN A 65 6.64 -16.61 -5.85
C GLN A 65 8.07 -16.88 -5.35
N LYS A 66 8.65 -15.94 -4.59
CA LYS A 66 10.00 -16.09 -4.04
C LYS A 66 10.08 -17.17 -2.96
N MET A 67 9.05 -17.30 -2.12
CA MET A 67 8.96 -18.41 -1.16
C MET A 67 8.86 -19.77 -1.86
N ASP A 68 8.09 -19.85 -2.95
CA ASP A 68 7.95 -21.08 -3.75
C ASP A 68 9.27 -21.43 -4.46
N GLU A 69 9.99 -20.44 -4.99
CA GLU A 69 11.34 -20.58 -5.57
C GLU A 69 12.33 -21.14 -4.53
N LEU A 70 12.32 -20.58 -3.32
CA LEU A 70 13.16 -21.04 -2.21
C LEU A 70 12.83 -22.48 -1.80
N ARG A 71 11.56 -22.86 -1.83
CA ARG A 71 11.12 -24.23 -1.54
C ARG A 71 11.62 -25.21 -2.60
N ALA A 72 11.53 -24.83 -3.88
CA ALA A 72 12.05 -25.62 -4.99
C ALA A 72 13.58 -25.80 -4.91
N MET A 73 14.32 -24.74 -4.59
CA MET A 73 15.77 -24.81 -4.36
C MET A 73 16.13 -25.74 -3.19
N GLY A 74 15.32 -25.75 -2.13
CA GLY A 74 15.48 -26.69 -1.02
C GLY A 74 15.33 -28.16 -1.43
N ILE A 75 14.39 -28.46 -2.34
CA ILE A 75 14.23 -29.81 -2.92
C ILE A 75 15.46 -30.19 -3.75
N LEU A 76 15.96 -29.27 -4.59
CA LEU A 76 17.17 -29.52 -5.39
C LEU A 76 18.40 -29.78 -4.51
N LYS A 77 18.55 -29.02 -3.43
CA LYS A 77 19.61 -29.23 -2.44
C LYS A 77 19.50 -30.62 -1.79
N GLN A 78 18.30 -31.03 -1.38
CA GLN A 78 18.12 -32.35 -0.77
C GLN A 78 18.47 -33.46 -1.76
N TYR A 79 18.07 -33.32 -3.02
CA TYR A 79 18.42 -34.28 -4.06
C TYR A 79 19.93 -34.37 -4.30
N THR A 80 20.66 -33.24 -4.28
CA THR A 80 22.13 -33.26 -4.41
C THR A 80 22.81 -33.88 -3.19
N ASP A 81 22.27 -33.66 -1.98
CA ASP A 81 22.72 -34.34 -0.76
C ASP A 81 22.56 -35.87 -0.87
N ASP A 82 21.37 -36.32 -1.29
CA ASP A 82 21.05 -37.74 -1.45
C ASP A 82 21.93 -38.42 -2.50
N LEU A 83 22.23 -37.74 -3.61
CA LEU A 83 23.14 -38.23 -4.66
C LEU A 83 24.58 -38.42 -4.17
N ILE A 84 25.07 -37.49 -3.34
CA ILE A 84 26.40 -37.61 -2.74
C ILE A 84 26.44 -38.80 -1.77
N MET A 85 25.37 -39.04 -1.01
CA MET A 85 25.29 -40.11 -0.02
C MET A 85 25.08 -41.51 -0.64
N SER A 86 24.44 -41.61 -1.81
CA SER A 86 24.00 -42.89 -2.39
C SER A 86 25.12 -43.75 -3.01
N THR A 87 26.41 -43.37 -2.89
CA THR A 87 27.58 -44.03 -3.52
C THR A 87 27.52 -44.15 -5.06
N GLN A 88 26.56 -43.49 -5.71
CA GLN A 88 26.33 -43.59 -7.16
C GLN A 88 27.25 -42.70 -8.01
N LEU A 89 28.10 -41.88 -7.38
CA LEU A 89 28.94 -40.90 -8.07
C LEU A 89 30.42 -41.29 -8.04
N THR A 90 31.11 -41.06 -9.16
CA THR A 90 32.57 -41.06 -9.21
C THR A 90 33.13 -39.88 -8.42
N GLU A 91 34.43 -39.87 -8.08
CA GLU A 91 35.06 -38.73 -7.38
C GLU A 91 34.86 -37.39 -8.11
N GLN A 92 34.92 -37.42 -9.45
CA GLN A 92 34.65 -36.25 -10.28
C GLN A 92 33.17 -35.83 -10.21
N GLY A 93 32.25 -36.80 -10.20
CA GLY A 93 30.82 -36.54 -10.00
C GLY A 93 30.53 -35.91 -8.64
N ILE A 94 31.14 -36.41 -7.56
CA ILE A 94 31.03 -35.82 -6.22
C ILE A 94 31.53 -34.38 -6.20
N LYS A 95 32.65 -34.09 -6.88
CA LYS A 95 33.19 -32.74 -6.97
C LYS A 95 32.23 -31.79 -7.70
N GLN A 96 31.65 -32.23 -8.81
CA GLN A 96 30.67 -31.45 -9.57
C GLN A 96 29.40 -31.20 -8.74
N THR A 97 28.83 -32.24 -8.14
CA THR A 97 27.60 -32.10 -7.33
C THR A 97 27.79 -31.19 -6.12
N LYS A 98 29.01 -31.15 -5.53
CA LYS A 98 29.35 -30.16 -4.49
C LYS A 98 29.39 -28.73 -5.01
N GLN A 99 29.85 -28.51 -6.25
CA GLN A 99 29.81 -27.19 -6.88
C GLN A 99 28.36 -26.78 -7.13
N ASP A 100 27.55 -27.66 -7.71
CA ASP A 100 26.13 -27.41 -7.96
C ASP A 100 25.38 -27.07 -6.65
N GLN A 101 25.69 -27.78 -5.56
CA GLN A 101 25.15 -27.49 -4.24
C GLN A 101 25.55 -26.10 -3.74
N GLN A 102 26.81 -25.71 -3.92
CA GLN A 102 27.27 -24.37 -3.52
C GLN A 102 26.53 -23.28 -4.30
N ASP A 103 26.32 -23.48 -5.59
CA ASP A 103 25.58 -22.55 -6.44
C ASP A 103 24.12 -22.43 -6.00
N ILE A 104 23.45 -23.56 -5.72
CA ILE A 104 22.09 -23.57 -5.14
C ILE A 104 22.04 -22.77 -3.84
N MET A 105 23.00 -22.96 -2.92
CA MET A 105 23.05 -22.24 -1.65
C MET A 105 23.26 -20.73 -1.83
N ASN A 106 24.09 -20.33 -2.80
CA ASN A 106 24.32 -18.94 -3.15
C ASN A 106 23.02 -18.30 -3.68
N GLU A 107 22.31 -18.97 -4.57
CA GLU A 107 21.02 -18.47 -5.10
C GLU A 107 19.93 -18.41 -4.01
N MET A 108 19.84 -19.42 -3.14
CA MET A 108 18.94 -19.37 -1.99
C MET A 108 19.21 -18.16 -1.09
N THR A 109 20.48 -17.78 -0.90
CA THR A 109 20.85 -16.61 -0.11
C THR A 109 20.38 -15.31 -0.77
N LYS A 110 20.51 -15.19 -2.10
CA LYS A 110 20.00 -14.05 -2.87
C LYS A 110 18.48 -13.94 -2.78
N ILE A 111 17.76 -15.07 -2.90
CA ILE A 111 16.29 -15.11 -2.81
C ILE A 111 15.82 -14.71 -1.40
N LYS A 112 16.48 -15.19 -0.35
CA LYS A 112 16.19 -14.78 1.04
C LYS A 112 16.33 -13.28 1.24
N LYS A 113 17.45 -12.71 0.77
CA LYS A 113 17.67 -11.27 0.87
C LYS A 113 16.57 -10.47 0.15
N ALA A 114 16.21 -10.89 -1.06
CA ALA A 114 15.11 -10.26 -1.81
C ALA A 114 13.76 -10.39 -1.08
N LEU A 115 13.50 -11.52 -0.42
CA LEU A 115 12.31 -11.69 0.42
C LEU A 115 12.33 -10.76 1.62
N ASP A 116 13.47 -10.61 2.30
CA ASP A 116 13.58 -9.72 3.46
C ASP A 116 13.35 -8.25 3.06
N GLU A 117 13.88 -7.82 1.91
CA GLU A 117 13.66 -6.48 1.34
C GLU A 117 12.19 -6.23 0.99
N ILE A 118 11.47 -7.27 0.55
CA ILE A 118 10.04 -7.21 0.29
C ILE A 118 9.30 -7.16 1.64
N VAL A 119 9.47 -8.16 2.51
CA VAL A 119 8.71 -8.36 3.77
C VAL A 119 8.91 -7.24 4.80
N ASP A 120 10.09 -6.62 4.86
CA ASP A 120 10.39 -5.51 5.77
C ASP A 120 10.98 -4.28 5.05
N PRO A 121 10.14 -3.38 4.52
CA PRO A 121 10.60 -2.18 3.83
C PRO A 121 11.28 -1.14 4.75
N LYS A 122 11.27 -1.31 6.09
CA LYS A 122 11.94 -0.37 7.02
C LYS A 122 13.43 -0.65 7.20
N SER A 123 13.89 -1.82 6.80
CA SER A 123 15.31 -2.20 6.86
C SER A 123 16.20 -1.46 5.85
N GLY A 124 15.61 -0.84 4.81
CA GLY A 124 16.32 -0.04 3.79
C GLY A 124 16.42 1.47 4.08
N GLN A 125 15.89 1.98 5.20
CA GLN A 125 15.97 3.40 5.58
C GLN A 125 17.19 3.74 6.47
N HIS A 126 18.07 2.76 6.73
CA HIS A 126 19.28 2.91 7.54
C HIS A 126 20.57 2.46 6.82
N MET A 127 20.65 2.68 5.50
CA MET A 127 21.93 2.62 4.76
C MET A 127 22.15 3.90 3.97
#